data_AF-A0A1I4IXE6-F1
#
_entry.id   AF-A0A1I4IXE6-F1
#
_cell.length_a   1.000
_cell.length_b   1.000
_cell.length_c   1.000
_cell.angle_alpha   90.00
_cell.angle_beta   90.00
_cell.angle_gamma   90.00
#
_symmetry.space_group_name_H-M   'P 1'
#
loop_
_entity.id
_entity.type
_entity.pdbx_description
1 polymer ?
#
loop_
_entity_poly.entity_id
_entity_poly.type
_entity_poly.pdbx_seq_one_letter_code
_entity_poly.pdbx_strand_id
1 'polypeptide(L)'
;MQTGFPNIRHMRVFLEAAHTGSVSAAAERCHLSQPAATQAITRLETDLGTPLLIRRRQQFALTPCGEAFEKRATAALKHLSDGARAALRSQGKTSRRPTFDRAVTAAQLRTLIAIANTGSFTVAARHLDLSQPTVHRAARSLEALAGVPLFTARPSGVALTPATEAFVLGAKLAQAEIRQGVEEISRELGEDQGTFVLGSLPLARTSIVPKAIHAMISATAGVQIRVVDGRYPELLRSLREGDLDCLIGALRYPPPADDITQTLLFRDALAIVAHPNHPLAGRSNLRLEDTLAYPWIAPPRETPAGQYLFDTLRIHERDQTPVRVVSSSMVTLRGILSQGDYISIVSRHQISVDESLGMITALDIPLEGHYRDIGLTTRRDWRPTETQAQFIDYLHNFSHLPEDEPARD
;
A
#
# COMPACT_ATOMS: atom_id res chain seq x y z
N MET A 1 -12.43 17.07 6.35
CA MET A 1 -11.18 17.84 6.17
C MET A 1 -10.67 17.63 4.74
N GLN A 2 -10.19 18.68 4.07
CA GLN A 2 -9.62 18.55 2.72
C GLN A 2 -8.45 17.56 2.74
N THR A 3 -8.66 16.36 2.20
CA THR A 3 -7.69 15.25 2.14
C THR A 3 -6.56 15.55 1.16
N GLY A 4 -5.68 16.48 1.53
CA GLY A 4 -4.55 16.87 0.69
C GLY A 4 -3.47 17.60 1.46
N PHE A 5 -2.47 18.06 0.71
CA PHE A 5 -1.37 18.84 1.28
C PHE A 5 -1.87 20.10 2.02
N PRO A 6 -1.45 20.33 3.27
CA PRO A 6 -1.48 21.67 3.85
C PRO A 6 -0.48 22.55 3.10
N ASN A 7 -0.48 23.84 3.42
CA ASN A 7 0.41 24.77 2.75
C ASN A 7 1.89 24.41 3.03
N ILE A 8 2.61 24.00 1.99
CA ILE A 8 4.03 23.57 2.06
C ILE A 8 4.91 24.66 2.67
N ARG A 9 4.64 25.94 2.39
CA ARG A 9 5.40 27.06 2.97
C ARG A 9 5.14 27.18 4.47
N HIS A 10 3.89 27.01 4.91
CA HIS A 10 3.57 27.05 6.34
C HIS A 10 4.24 25.89 7.09
N MET A 11 4.26 24.68 6.51
CA MET A 11 5.00 23.55 7.07
C MET A 11 6.48 23.86 7.25
N ARG A 12 7.13 24.46 6.24
CA ARG A 12 8.56 24.85 6.33
C ARG A 12 8.81 25.85 7.44
N VAL A 13 7.94 26.87 7.58
CA VAL A 13 8.05 27.86 8.67
C VAL A 13 7.88 27.21 10.03
N PHE A 14 6.91 26.31 10.18
CA PHE A 14 6.71 25.54 11.41
C PHE A 14 7.95 24.71 11.77
N LEU A 15 8.51 23.95 10.83
CA LEU A 15 9.70 23.13 11.07
C LEU A 15 10.93 23.99 11.44
N GLU A 16 11.12 25.14 10.81
CA GLU A 16 12.20 26.07 11.19
C GLU A 16 11.96 26.68 12.59
N ALA A 17 10.70 26.96 12.97
CA ALA A 17 10.37 27.45 14.30
C ALA A 17 10.58 26.38 15.37
N ALA A 18 10.21 25.12 15.08
CA ALA A 18 10.48 23.95 15.92
C ALA A 18 11.98 23.76 16.15
N HIS A 19 12.77 23.81 15.07
CA HIS A 19 14.22 23.62 15.11
C HIS A 19 14.96 24.75 15.85
N THR A 20 14.53 26.00 15.69
CA THR A 20 15.21 27.17 16.28
C THR A 20 14.68 27.57 17.65
N GLY A 21 13.50 27.08 18.06
CA GLY A 21 12.79 27.55 19.25
C GLY A 21 12.31 29.01 19.16
N SER A 22 12.37 29.64 17.96
CA SER A 22 12.10 31.07 17.77
C SER A 22 11.42 31.34 16.42
N VAL A 23 10.21 31.90 16.47
CA VAL A 23 9.48 32.34 15.27
C VAL A 23 10.22 33.44 14.49
N SER A 24 10.96 34.33 15.17
CA SER A 24 11.74 35.39 14.51
C SER A 24 12.88 34.81 13.67
N ALA A 25 13.72 33.95 14.27
CA ALA A 25 14.76 33.20 13.57
C ALA A 25 14.20 32.34 12.40
N ALA A 26 13.05 31.70 12.59
CA ALA A 26 12.38 30.96 11.52
C ALA A 26 11.93 31.87 10.37
N ALA A 27 11.43 33.08 10.67
CA ALA A 27 11.05 34.06 9.66
C ALA A 27 12.25 34.48 8.80
N GLU A 28 13.40 34.77 9.43
CA GLU A 28 14.64 35.12 8.73
C GLU A 28 15.10 33.99 7.79
N ARG A 29 15.13 32.75 8.28
CA ARG A 29 15.53 31.57 7.50
C ARG A 29 14.56 31.24 6.35
N CYS A 30 13.28 31.58 6.51
CA CYS A 30 12.26 31.42 5.49
C CYS A 30 12.07 32.65 4.59
N HIS A 31 12.90 33.70 4.75
CA HIS A 31 12.79 34.97 4.04
C HIS A 31 11.38 35.58 4.14
N LEU A 32 10.89 35.69 5.37
CA LEU A 32 9.59 36.22 5.75
C LEU A 32 9.74 37.30 6.82
N SER A 33 8.74 38.18 6.94
CA SER A 33 8.61 39.00 8.14
C SER A 33 8.12 38.14 9.31
N GLN A 34 8.49 38.50 10.54
CA GLN A 34 8.06 37.79 11.75
C GLN A 34 6.51 37.72 11.89
N PRO A 35 5.73 38.77 11.57
CA PRO A 35 4.27 38.68 11.52
C PRO A 35 3.76 37.66 10.49
N ALA A 36 4.39 37.57 9.31
CA ALA A 36 4.01 36.61 8.28
C ALA A 36 4.34 35.16 8.68
N ALA A 37 5.47 34.93 9.37
CA ALA A 37 5.82 33.62 9.91
C ALA A 37 4.84 33.18 11.01
N THR A 38 4.48 34.10 11.90
CA THR A 38 3.46 33.85 12.95
C THR A 38 2.13 33.47 12.31
N GLN A 39 1.67 34.24 11.32
CA GLN A 39 0.42 33.94 10.61
C GLN A 39 0.46 32.60 9.85
N ALA A 40 1.62 32.23 9.28
CA ALA A 40 1.80 30.94 8.61
C ALA A 40 1.61 29.77 9.58
N ILE A 41 2.21 29.85 10.77
CA ILE A 41 2.05 28.85 11.83
C ILE A 41 0.60 28.79 12.30
N THR A 42 -0.02 29.93 12.62
CA THR A 42 -1.42 29.98 13.07
C THR A 42 -2.39 29.38 12.04
N ARG A 43 -2.16 29.62 10.74
CA ARG A 43 -2.97 29.01 9.68
C ARG A 43 -2.79 27.49 9.62
N LEU A 44 -1.55 27.00 9.77
CA LEU A 44 -1.29 25.57 9.82
C LEU A 44 -1.96 24.90 11.03
N GLU A 45 -1.88 25.54 12.21
CA GLU A 45 -2.57 25.07 13.43
C GLU A 45 -4.09 25.07 13.25
N THR A 46 -4.63 26.09 12.57
CA THR A 46 -6.06 26.14 12.22
C THR A 46 -6.44 25.00 11.27
N ASP A 47 -5.63 24.75 10.24
CA ASP A 47 -5.88 23.68 9.27
C ASP A 47 -5.83 22.29 9.92
N LEU A 48 -4.98 22.11 10.95
CA LEU A 48 -4.84 20.88 11.71
C LEU A 48 -5.77 20.77 12.93
N GLY A 49 -6.46 21.87 13.28
CA GLY A 49 -7.40 21.92 14.41
C GLY A 49 -6.74 21.94 15.80
N THR A 50 -5.42 22.14 15.91
CA THR A 50 -4.71 22.11 17.20
C THR A 50 -3.45 22.98 17.20
N PRO A 51 -3.07 23.58 18.35
CA PRO A 51 -1.78 24.23 18.50
C PRO A 51 -0.62 23.23 18.36
N LEU A 52 0.37 23.58 17.55
CA LEU A 52 1.61 22.80 17.37
C LEU A 52 2.76 23.37 18.21
N LEU A 53 2.70 24.67 18.53
CA LEU A 53 3.72 25.34 19.35
C LEU A 53 3.08 25.96 20.60
N ILE A 54 3.80 25.86 21.71
CA ILE A 54 3.48 26.53 22.97
C ILE A 54 4.63 27.42 23.39
N ARG A 55 4.29 28.59 23.94
CA ARG A 55 5.30 29.50 24.50
C ARG A 55 5.76 28.97 25.87
N ARG A 56 7.05 28.65 26.01
CA ARG A 56 7.68 28.34 27.29
C ARG A 56 8.75 29.39 27.63
N ARG A 57 8.43 30.26 28.59
CA ARG A 57 9.27 31.42 28.97
C ARG A 57 9.54 32.33 27.76
N GLN A 58 10.78 32.35 27.27
CA GLN A 58 11.25 33.17 26.14
C GLN A 58 11.41 32.40 24.83
N GLN A 59 11.13 31.09 24.82
CA GLN A 59 11.26 30.23 23.63
C GLN A 59 9.95 29.51 23.33
N PHE A 60 9.78 29.08 22.08
CA PHE A 60 8.71 28.17 21.69
C PHE A 60 9.18 26.72 21.86
N ALA A 61 8.25 25.87 22.31
CA ALA A 61 8.42 24.43 22.37
C ALA A 61 7.26 23.75 21.63
N LEU A 62 7.48 22.54 21.15
CA LEU A 62 6.43 21.74 20.52
C LEU A 62 5.39 21.29 21.56
N THR A 63 4.12 21.22 21.14
CA THR A 63 3.11 20.41 21.82
C THR A 63 3.30 18.94 21.46
N PRO A 64 2.67 17.98 22.17
CA PRO A 64 2.66 16.58 21.74
C PRO A 64 2.18 16.40 20.29
N CYS A 65 1.12 17.12 19.89
CA CYS A 65 0.66 17.19 18.50
C CYS A 65 1.73 17.76 17.55
N GLY A 66 2.45 18.80 18.01
CA GLY A 66 3.60 19.39 17.31
C GLY A 66 4.72 18.38 17.07
N GLU A 67 5.10 17.59 18.08
CA GLU A 67 6.15 16.57 17.97
C GLU A 67 5.76 15.44 17.01
N ALA A 68 4.50 14.99 17.06
CA ALA A 68 3.98 14.01 16.10
C ALA A 68 4.05 14.53 14.66
N PHE A 69 3.53 15.75 14.44
CA PHE A 69 3.49 16.35 13.11
C PHE A 69 4.86 16.74 12.58
N GLU A 70 5.79 17.20 13.42
CA GLU A 70 7.16 17.56 13.03
C GLU A 70 7.87 16.39 12.32
N LYS A 71 7.78 15.19 12.90
CA LYS A 71 8.41 13.99 12.33
C LYS A 71 7.86 13.68 10.93
N ARG A 72 6.53 13.72 10.78
CA ARG A 72 5.82 13.43 9.53
C ARG A 72 6.03 14.51 8.47
N ALA A 73 5.96 15.77 8.86
CA ALA A 73 6.21 16.91 7.98
C ALA A 73 7.67 16.92 7.47
N THR A 74 8.63 16.55 8.32
CA THR A 74 10.04 16.41 7.92
C THR A 74 10.22 15.32 6.88
N ALA A 75 9.64 14.14 7.10
CA ALA A 75 9.65 13.04 6.12
C ALA A 75 8.98 13.45 4.80
N ALA A 76 7.83 14.11 4.86
CA ALA A 76 7.11 14.58 3.68
C ALA A 76 7.95 15.55 2.82
N LEU A 77 8.59 16.55 3.44
CA LEU A 77 9.46 17.47 2.72
C LEU A 77 10.71 16.78 2.15
N LYS A 78 11.23 15.75 2.84
CA LYS A 78 12.33 14.93 2.34
C LYS A 78 11.92 14.17 1.07
N HIS A 79 10.75 13.52 1.05
CA HIS A 79 10.25 12.84 -0.16
C HIS A 79 10.06 13.79 -1.34
N LEU A 80 9.51 14.99 -1.11
CA LEU A 80 9.41 16.01 -2.16
C LEU A 80 10.78 16.41 -2.71
N SER A 81 11.76 16.61 -1.82
CA SER A 81 13.12 16.98 -2.21
C SER A 81 13.82 15.86 -2.99
N ASP A 82 13.69 14.61 -2.54
CA ASP A 82 14.30 13.45 -3.19
C ASP A 82 13.65 13.17 -4.56
N GLY A 83 12.33 13.27 -4.65
CA GLY A 83 11.60 13.19 -5.92
C GLY A 83 12.03 14.29 -6.92
N ALA A 84 12.18 15.54 -6.45
CA ALA A 84 12.63 16.64 -7.29
C ALA A 84 14.08 16.46 -7.77
N ARG A 85 14.97 15.93 -6.91
CA ARG A 85 16.34 15.59 -7.31
C ARG A 85 16.38 14.45 -8.33
N ALA A 86 15.59 13.41 -8.12
CA ALA A 86 15.49 12.28 -9.05
C ALA A 86 14.98 12.73 -10.43
N ALA A 87 13.98 13.62 -10.46
CA ALA A 87 13.45 14.21 -11.69
C ALA A 87 14.50 15.02 -12.49
N LEU A 88 15.40 15.73 -11.81
CA LEU A 88 16.49 16.46 -12.47
C LEU A 88 17.61 15.54 -12.96
N ARG A 89 17.93 14.48 -12.19
CA ARG A 89 18.95 13.48 -12.56
C ARG A 89 18.57 12.69 -13.80
N SER A 90 17.31 12.33 -13.98
CA SER A 90 16.83 11.59 -15.16
C SER A 90 16.98 12.37 -16.47
N GLN A 91 17.26 13.67 -16.40
CA GLN A 91 17.49 14.57 -17.54
C GLN A 91 18.98 14.94 -17.70
N GLY A 92 19.90 14.27 -17.01
CA GLY A 92 21.34 14.56 -17.06
C GLY A 92 21.73 15.91 -16.44
N LYS A 93 20.81 16.59 -15.74
CA LYS A 93 21.05 17.88 -15.09
C LYS A 93 21.41 17.67 -13.62
N THR A 94 22.69 17.71 -13.27
CA THR A 94 23.14 17.85 -11.87
C THR A 94 23.08 19.34 -11.48
N SER A 95 21.95 19.80 -10.96
CA SER A 95 21.83 21.18 -10.51
C SER A 95 22.36 21.36 -9.09
N ARG A 96 23.30 22.31 -8.88
CA ARG A 96 23.67 22.85 -7.55
C ARG A 96 22.64 23.86 -7.02
N ARG A 97 21.61 24.22 -7.80
CA ARG A 97 20.58 25.18 -7.37
C ARG A 97 19.58 24.53 -6.40
N PRO A 98 18.93 25.32 -5.51
CA PRO A 98 17.79 24.84 -4.75
C PRO A 98 16.76 24.20 -5.69
N THR A 99 16.33 22.99 -5.33
CA THR A 99 15.37 22.20 -6.09
C THR A 99 14.00 22.88 -6.12
N PHE A 100 13.23 22.62 -7.18
CA PHE A 100 11.95 23.29 -7.41
C PHE A 100 10.87 22.91 -6.37
N ASP A 101 11.09 21.86 -5.56
CA ASP A 101 10.23 21.45 -4.44
C ASP A 101 10.02 22.55 -3.38
N ARG A 102 10.91 23.56 -3.32
CA ARG A 102 10.73 24.70 -2.42
C ARG A 102 9.69 25.70 -2.92
N ALA A 103 9.43 25.71 -4.23
CA ALA A 103 8.52 26.64 -4.88
C ALA A 103 7.16 26.01 -5.23
N VAL A 104 7.03 24.68 -5.15
CA VAL A 104 5.76 24.01 -5.44
C VAL A 104 4.71 24.32 -4.38
N THR A 105 3.47 24.44 -4.83
CA THR A 105 2.30 24.66 -3.99
C THR A 105 1.53 23.36 -3.77
N ALA A 106 0.75 23.30 -2.68
CA ALA A 106 -0.17 22.20 -2.41
C ALA A 106 -1.12 21.91 -3.59
N ALA A 107 -1.61 22.95 -4.27
CA ALA A 107 -2.50 22.82 -5.43
C ALA A 107 -1.80 22.18 -6.64
N GLN A 108 -0.54 22.55 -6.91
CA GLN A 108 0.26 21.92 -7.97
C GLN A 108 0.55 20.45 -7.67
N LEU A 109 0.86 20.10 -6.41
CA LEU A 109 1.08 18.72 -6.01
C LEU A 109 -0.19 17.87 -6.13
N ARG A 110 -1.34 18.38 -5.67
CA ARG A 110 -2.64 17.72 -5.87
C ARG A 110 -2.97 17.52 -7.36
N THR A 111 -2.71 18.54 -8.18
CA THR A 111 -2.89 18.46 -9.63
C THR A 111 -2.00 17.39 -10.26
N LEU A 112 -0.72 17.37 -9.89
CA LEU A 112 0.26 16.39 -10.38
C LEU A 112 -0.20 14.96 -10.07
N ILE A 113 -0.56 14.68 -8.81
CA ILE A 113 -1.02 13.35 -8.38
C ILE A 113 -2.32 12.96 -9.10
N ALA A 114 -3.28 13.88 -9.25
CA ALA A 114 -4.53 13.59 -9.94
C ALA A 114 -4.32 13.27 -11.44
N ILE A 115 -3.44 13.99 -12.13
CA ILE A 115 -3.09 13.68 -13.52
C ILE A 115 -2.40 12.32 -13.60
N ALA A 116 -1.46 12.04 -12.70
CA ALA A 116 -0.74 10.77 -12.67
C ALA A 116 -1.68 9.57 -12.45
N ASN A 117 -2.64 9.68 -11.55
CA ASN A 117 -3.58 8.60 -11.24
C ASN A 117 -4.59 8.35 -12.37
N THR A 118 -4.94 9.37 -13.15
CA THR A 118 -6.03 9.29 -14.14
C THR A 118 -5.55 9.19 -15.59
N GLY A 119 -4.29 9.56 -15.87
CA GLY A 119 -3.77 9.68 -17.24
C GLY A 119 -4.48 10.73 -18.10
N SER A 120 -5.31 11.59 -17.50
CA SER A 120 -6.19 12.51 -18.24
C SER A 120 -6.42 13.82 -17.49
N PHE A 121 -6.13 14.95 -18.14
CA PHE A 121 -6.44 16.28 -17.60
C PHE A 121 -7.92 16.46 -17.30
N THR A 122 -8.80 15.93 -18.15
CA THR A 122 -10.25 16.08 -17.99
C THR A 122 -10.77 15.27 -16.79
N VAL A 123 -10.31 14.02 -16.63
CA VAL A 123 -10.70 13.18 -15.49
C VAL A 123 -10.10 13.74 -14.19
N ALA A 124 -8.84 14.17 -14.21
CA ALA A 124 -8.20 14.84 -13.07
C ALA A 124 -8.96 16.10 -12.63
N ALA A 125 -9.41 16.93 -13.57
CA ALA A 125 -10.19 18.13 -13.28
C ALA A 125 -11.51 17.81 -12.59
N ARG A 126 -12.24 16.80 -13.07
CA ARG A 126 -13.47 16.32 -12.41
C ARG A 126 -13.20 15.77 -11.01
N HIS A 127 -12.13 15.01 -10.84
CA HIS A 127 -11.76 14.43 -9.53
C HIS A 127 -11.38 15.51 -8.50
N LEU A 128 -10.79 16.62 -8.94
CA LEU A 128 -10.41 17.74 -8.10
C LEU A 128 -11.52 18.79 -7.91
N ASP A 129 -12.68 18.61 -8.56
CA ASP A 129 -13.75 19.61 -8.66
C ASP A 129 -13.23 20.98 -9.17
N LEU A 130 -12.44 20.93 -10.25
CA LEU A 130 -11.84 22.09 -10.91
C LEU A 130 -12.18 22.12 -12.40
N SER A 131 -12.07 23.30 -13.00
CA SER A 131 -12.11 23.40 -14.46
C SER A 131 -10.84 22.84 -15.09
N GLN A 132 -10.96 22.17 -16.24
CA GLN A 132 -9.81 21.64 -16.99
C GLN A 132 -8.72 22.71 -17.29
N PRO A 133 -9.06 23.97 -17.66
CA PRO A 133 -8.05 25.02 -17.82
C PRO A 133 -7.26 25.33 -16.54
N THR A 134 -7.85 25.15 -15.36
CA THR A 134 -7.17 25.36 -14.07
C THR A 134 -6.12 24.27 -13.83
N VAL A 135 -6.48 23.00 -14.07
CA VAL A 135 -5.53 21.88 -14.00
C VAL A 135 -4.39 22.06 -15.01
N HIS A 136 -4.70 22.48 -16.24
CA HIS A 136 -3.69 22.71 -17.27
C HIS A 136 -2.73 23.86 -16.93
N ARG A 137 -3.23 24.93 -16.29
CA ARG A 137 -2.38 26.04 -15.80
C ARG A 137 -1.46 25.59 -14.67
N ALA A 138 -1.97 24.83 -13.71
CA ALA A 138 -1.17 24.29 -12.61
C ALA A 138 -0.06 23.36 -13.11
N ALA A 139 -0.37 22.48 -14.08
CA ALA A 139 0.61 21.62 -14.74
C ALA A 139 1.72 22.41 -15.46
N ARG A 140 1.35 23.38 -16.32
CA ARG A 140 2.33 24.24 -17.01
C ARG A 140 3.20 25.06 -16.05
N SER A 141 2.61 25.56 -14.98
CA SER A 141 3.34 26.28 -13.94
C SER A 141 4.35 25.37 -13.24
N LEU A 142 4.00 24.10 -13.00
CA LEU A 142 4.92 23.12 -12.44
C LEU A 142 6.07 22.78 -13.40
N GLU A 143 5.80 22.62 -14.70
CA GLU A 143 6.83 22.44 -15.73
C GLU A 143 7.79 23.63 -15.80
N ALA A 144 7.26 24.86 -15.70
CA ALA A 144 8.07 26.07 -15.67
C ALA A 144 8.97 26.14 -14.42
N LEU A 145 8.46 25.72 -13.25
CA LEU A 145 9.26 25.63 -12.02
C LEU A 145 10.34 24.56 -12.13
N ALA A 146 10.02 23.39 -12.70
CA ALA A 146 10.96 22.29 -12.86
C ALA A 146 12.01 22.56 -13.96
N GLY A 147 11.69 23.41 -14.94
CA GLY A 147 12.55 23.71 -16.09
C GLY A 147 12.71 22.52 -17.05
N VAL A 148 11.78 21.56 -17.00
CA VAL A 148 11.72 20.35 -17.84
C VAL A 148 10.25 20.02 -18.14
N PRO A 149 9.97 19.42 -19.31
CA PRO A 149 8.63 18.93 -19.62
C PRO A 149 8.29 17.77 -18.67
N LEU A 150 7.13 17.86 -18.04
CA LEU A 150 6.63 16.83 -17.13
C LEU A 150 5.59 15.94 -17.81
N PHE A 151 4.88 16.46 -18.80
CA PHE A 151 3.82 15.73 -19.47
C PHE A 151 4.10 15.62 -20.98
N THR A 152 3.73 14.48 -21.56
CA THR A 152 3.75 14.26 -23.01
C THR A 152 2.35 13.92 -23.48
N ALA A 153 1.93 14.53 -24.58
CA ALA A 153 0.66 14.22 -25.21
C ALA A 153 0.69 12.80 -25.80
N ARG A 154 -0.39 12.03 -25.58
CA ARG A 154 -0.62 10.74 -26.23
C ARG A 154 -2.04 10.72 -26.83
N PRO A 155 -2.30 9.88 -27.85
CA PRO A 155 -3.66 9.74 -28.41
C PRO A 155 -4.72 9.39 -27.37
N SER A 156 -4.34 8.65 -26.32
CA SER A 156 -5.22 8.24 -25.21
C SER A 156 -5.25 9.23 -24.03
N GLY A 157 -4.57 10.37 -24.11
CA GLY A 157 -4.52 11.38 -23.04
C GLY A 157 -3.10 11.88 -22.78
N VAL A 158 -2.61 11.63 -21.57
CA VAL A 158 -1.35 12.18 -21.08
C VAL A 158 -0.46 11.07 -20.58
N ALA A 159 0.83 11.19 -20.85
CA ALA A 159 1.83 10.37 -20.22
C ALA A 159 2.84 11.18 -19.43
N LEU A 160 3.29 10.58 -18.34
CA LEU A 160 4.36 11.08 -17.51
C LEU A 160 5.69 10.84 -18.22
N THR A 161 6.62 11.79 -18.11
CA THR A 161 8.03 11.52 -18.42
C THR A 161 8.68 10.77 -17.25
N PRO A 162 9.84 10.10 -17.43
CA PRO A 162 10.56 9.49 -16.31
C PRO A 162 10.89 10.47 -15.18
N ALA A 163 11.12 11.75 -15.52
CA ALA A 163 11.31 12.81 -14.53
C ALA A 163 10.06 13.02 -13.68
N THR A 164 8.89 13.01 -14.32
CA THR A 164 7.61 13.17 -13.66
C THR A 164 7.23 11.97 -12.83
N GLU A 165 7.49 10.75 -13.31
CA GLU A 165 7.28 9.53 -12.54
C GLU A 165 8.04 9.60 -11.20
N ALA A 166 9.31 10.04 -11.24
CA ALA A 166 10.12 10.22 -10.04
C ALA A 166 9.57 11.30 -9.08
N PHE A 167 9.12 12.44 -9.61
CA PHE A 167 8.55 13.50 -8.76
C PHE A 167 7.16 13.16 -8.22
N VAL A 168 6.32 12.48 -9.01
CA VAL A 168 5.01 11.95 -8.59
C VAL A 168 5.19 10.99 -7.43
N LEU A 169 6.16 10.08 -7.50
CA LEU A 169 6.48 9.16 -6.40
C LEU A 169 6.77 9.94 -5.11
N GLY A 170 7.69 10.91 -5.16
CA GLY A 170 8.00 11.76 -4.02
C GLY A 170 6.79 12.55 -3.49
N ALA A 171 5.92 13.02 -4.39
CA ALA A 171 4.68 13.70 -4.00
C ALA A 171 3.68 12.77 -3.33
N LYS A 172 3.42 11.57 -3.86
CA LYS A 172 2.51 10.61 -3.25
C LYS A 172 2.99 10.17 -1.86
N LEU A 173 4.29 9.88 -1.72
CA LEU A 173 4.89 9.54 -0.43
C LEU A 173 4.77 10.69 0.58
N ALA A 174 5.00 11.93 0.15
CA ALA A 174 4.80 13.09 1.00
C ALA A 174 3.33 13.27 1.44
N GLN A 175 2.38 12.99 0.53
CA GLN A 175 0.95 13.01 0.87
C GLN A 175 0.60 11.92 1.89
N ALA A 176 1.19 10.72 1.78
CA ALA A 176 1.00 9.64 2.72
C ALA A 176 1.53 10.00 4.12
N GLU A 177 2.72 10.60 4.21
CA GLU A 177 3.29 11.07 5.49
C GLU A 177 2.41 12.15 6.15
N ILE A 178 1.91 13.11 5.37
CA ILE A 178 1.01 14.15 5.89
C ILE A 178 -0.30 13.55 6.38
N ARG A 179 -0.89 12.61 5.63
CA ARG A 179 -2.10 11.88 6.07
C ARG A 179 -1.86 11.22 7.42
N GLN A 180 -0.79 10.45 7.56
CA GLN A 180 -0.44 9.77 8.81
C GLN A 180 -0.12 10.75 9.95
N GLY A 181 0.41 11.94 9.67
CA GLY A 181 0.59 12.99 10.67
C GLY A 181 -0.72 13.58 11.19
N VAL A 182 -1.74 13.72 10.35
CA VAL A 182 -3.08 14.11 10.80
C VAL A 182 -3.71 13.02 11.65
N GLU A 183 -3.51 11.74 11.29
CA GLU A 183 -3.98 10.59 12.08
C GLU A 183 -3.31 10.52 13.46
N GLU A 184 -1.99 10.75 13.53
CA GLU A 184 -1.26 10.82 14.82
C GLU A 184 -1.74 11.99 15.70
N ILE A 185 -2.02 13.17 15.10
CA ILE A 185 -2.65 14.29 15.82
C ILE A 185 -4.03 13.89 16.34
N SER A 186 -4.86 13.30 15.49
CA SER A 186 -6.24 12.91 15.84
C SER A 186 -6.24 11.99 17.07
N ARG A 187 -5.34 11.01 17.08
CA ARG A 187 -5.15 10.11 18.22
C ARG A 187 -4.69 10.85 19.49
N GLU A 188 -3.73 11.77 19.39
CA GLU A 188 -3.26 12.56 20.53
C GLU A 188 -4.38 13.41 21.15
N LEU A 189 -5.36 13.83 20.34
CA LEU A 189 -6.55 14.55 20.79
C LEU A 189 -7.65 13.63 21.36
N GLY A 190 -7.41 12.32 21.45
CA GLY A 190 -8.37 11.33 21.91
C GLY A 190 -9.39 10.89 20.86
N GLU A 191 -9.22 11.32 19.61
CA GLU A 191 -10.06 10.95 18.47
C GLU A 191 -9.27 10.00 17.56
N ASP A 192 -9.04 8.75 17.98
CA ASP A 192 -8.25 7.78 17.20
C ASP A 192 -8.95 7.40 15.87
N GLN A 193 -8.72 8.25 14.87
CA GLN A 193 -9.28 8.18 13.53
C GLN A 193 -8.13 8.05 12.53
N GLY A 194 -8.30 7.11 11.59
CA GLY A 194 -7.32 6.91 10.54
C GLY A 194 -7.72 5.83 9.57
N THR A 195 -7.01 5.76 8.46
CA THR A 195 -7.22 4.72 7.45
C THR A 195 -6.00 3.83 7.33
N PHE A 196 -6.19 2.53 7.50
CA PHE A 196 -5.18 1.54 7.13
C PHE A 196 -5.52 0.98 5.75
N VAL A 197 -4.59 1.09 4.80
CA VAL A 197 -4.76 0.52 3.46
C VAL A 197 -3.90 -0.73 3.30
N LEU A 198 -4.54 -1.90 3.36
CA LEU A 198 -3.91 -3.21 3.26
C LEU A 198 -4.06 -3.76 1.83
N GLY A 199 -2.96 -4.01 1.13
CA GLY A 199 -2.96 -4.90 -0.02
C GLY A 199 -3.02 -6.35 0.46
N SER A 200 -3.92 -7.17 -0.10
CA SER A 200 -4.04 -8.56 0.32
C SER A 200 -4.05 -9.53 -0.85
N LEU A 201 -3.10 -10.47 -0.84
CA LEU A 201 -3.16 -11.63 -1.74
C LEU A 201 -4.23 -12.64 -1.27
N PRO A 202 -4.72 -13.53 -2.18
CA PRO A 202 -5.87 -14.40 -1.92
C PRO A 202 -5.85 -15.16 -0.58
N LEU A 203 -4.73 -15.78 -0.22
CA LEU A 203 -4.64 -16.64 0.96
C LEU A 203 -5.02 -15.95 2.27
N ALA A 204 -4.63 -14.68 2.46
CA ALA A 204 -4.81 -13.99 3.73
C ALA A 204 -6.26 -13.51 3.94
N ARG A 205 -7.05 -13.44 2.86
CA ARG A 205 -8.41 -12.89 2.87
C ARG A 205 -9.46 -13.85 3.41
N THR A 206 -9.15 -15.15 3.47
CA THR A 206 -10.11 -16.16 3.92
C THR A 206 -10.30 -16.11 5.44
N SER A 207 -9.23 -15.96 6.22
CA SER A 207 -9.29 -16.11 7.69
C SER A 207 -8.51 -15.04 8.46
N ILE A 208 -7.27 -14.73 8.07
CA ILE A 208 -6.37 -13.85 8.82
C ILE A 208 -6.88 -12.41 8.81
N VAL A 209 -7.08 -11.83 7.63
CA VAL A 209 -7.50 -10.43 7.46
C VAL A 209 -8.88 -10.17 8.06
N PRO A 210 -9.92 -11.01 7.85
CA PRO A 210 -11.22 -10.82 8.49
C PRO A 210 -11.15 -10.80 10.03
N LYS A 211 -10.38 -11.72 10.64
CA LYS A 211 -10.21 -11.76 12.11
C LYS A 211 -9.49 -10.52 12.62
N ALA A 212 -8.41 -10.10 11.94
CA ALA A 212 -7.67 -8.89 12.30
C ALA A 212 -8.54 -7.63 12.19
N ILE A 213 -9.33 -7.51 11.11
CA ILE A 213 -10.28 -6.41 10.92
C ILE A 213 -11.30 -6.40 12.06
N HIS A 214 -11.91 -7.55 12.35
CA HIS A 214 -12.90 -7.65 13.42
C HIS A 214 -12.33 -7.22 14.78
N ALA A 215 -11.12 -7.69 15.14
CA ALA A 215 -10.47 -7.30 16.39
C ALA A 215 -10.18 -5.79 16.43
N MET A 216 -9.72 -5.22 15.32
CA MET A 216 -9.39 -3.79 15.22
C MET A 216 -10.61 -2.90 15.37
N ILE A 217 -11.66 -3.12 14.57
CA ILE A 217 -12.87 -2.28 14.60
C ILE A 217 -13.68 -2.46 15.89
N SER A 218 -13.49 -3.58 16.60
CA SER A 218 -14.10 -3.80 17.91
C SER A 218 -13.36 -3.06 19.02
N ALA A 219 -12.03 -2.87 18.87
CA ALA A 219 -11.19 -2.17 19.84
C ALA A 219 -11.17 -0.64 19.63
N THR A 220 -11.31 -0.18 18.38
CA THR A 220 -11.13 1.24 18.03
C THR A 220 -12.26 1.72 17.13
N ALA A 221 -13.02 2.73 17.57
CA ALA A 221 -14.24 3.17 16.89
C ALA A 221 -14.02 4.04 15.64
N GLY A 222 -12.92 4.81 15.59
CA GLY A 222 -12.68 5.82 14.55
C GLY A 222 -11.90 5.32 13.32
N VAL A 223 -11.51 4.05 13.30
CA VAL A 223 -10.61 3.52 12.26
C VAL A 223 -11.38 2.95 11.06
N GLN A 224 -10.79 3.14 9.88
CA GLN A 224 -11.26 2.54 8.64
C GLN A 224 -10.17 1.61 8.11
N ILE A 225 -10.52 0.36 7.81
CA ILE A 225 -9.62 -0.58 7.16
C ILE A 225 -10.07 -0.75 5.72
N ARG A 226 -9.19 -0.41 4.77
CA ARG A 226 -9.41 -0.61 3.34
C ARG A 226 -8.56 -1.77 2.86
N VAL A 227 -9.21 -2.84 2.43
CA VAL A 227 -8.53 -3.99 1.81
C VAL A 227 -8.55 -3.80 0.29
N VAL A 228 -7.36 -3.86 -0.32
CA VAL A 228 -7.17 -3.74 -1.76
C VAL A 228 -6.70 -5.07 -2.30
N ASP A 229 -7.48 -5.60 -3.24
CA ASP A 229 -7.21 -6.85 -3.92
C ASP A 229 -6.62 -6.59 -5.30
N GLY A 230 -5.69 -7.44 -5.72
CA GLY A 230 -5.07 -7.29 -7.03
C GLY A 230 -3.96 -8.30 -7.28
N ARG A 231 -3.32 -8.18 -8.43
CA ARG A 231 -2.14 -8.99 -8.74
C ARG A 231 -0.94 -8.42 -7.98
N TYR A 232 0.00 -9.30 -7.63
CA TYR A 232 1.19 -8.90 -6.88
C TYR A 232 1.94 -7.68 -7.45
N PRO A 233 2.22 -7.58 -8.78
CA PRO A 233 2.93 -6.42 -9.32
C PRO A 233 2.16 -5.09 -9.17
N GLU A 234 0.83 -5.14 -9.18
CA GLU A 234 -0.01 -3.95 -9.00
C GLU A 234 0.01 -3.50 -7.55
N LEU A 235 -0.18 -4.43 -6.61
CA LEU A 235 -0.13 -4.14 -5.18
C LEU A 235 1.26 -3.67 -4.75
N LEU A 236 2.33 -4.28 -5.26
CA LEU A 236 3.70 -3.86 -4.96
C LEU A 236 3.96 -2.42 -5.44
N ARG A 237 3.49 -2.06 -6.64
CA ARG A 237 3.60 -0.70 -7.14
C ARG A 237 2.82 0.29 -6.27
N SER A 238 1.56 -0.01 -5.93
CA SER A 238 0.77 0.84 -5.04
C SER A 238 1.38 0.98 -3.64
N LEU A 239 2.01 -0.08 -3.12
CA LEU A 239 2.80 -0.03 -1.89
C LEU A 239 3.99 0.92 -2.04
N ARG A 240 4.78 0.80 -3.11
CA ARG A 240 5.94 1.69 -3.34
C ARG A 240 5.52 3.15 -3.53
N GLU A 241 4.34 3.38 -4.11
CA GLU A 241 3.79 4.72 -4.35
C GLU A 241 3.16 5.38 -3.12
N GLY A 242 2.97 4.68 -1.99
CA GLY A 242 2.30 5.26 -0.82
C GLY A 242 0.78 5.12 -0.81
N ASP A 243 0.22 4.46 -1.83
CA ASP A 243 -1.22 4.21 -1.95
C ASP A 243 -1.68 3.04 -1.07
N LEU A 244 -0.76 2.11 -0.76
CA LEU A 244 -0.91 1.09 0.29
C LEU A 244 0.06 1.35 1.44
N ASP A 245 -0.34 1.00 2.66
CA ASP A 245 0.52 1.07 3.84
C ASP A 245 1.29 -0.26 4.02
N CYS A 246 0.63 -1.39 3.81
CA CYS A 246 1.19 -2.73 3.95
C CYS A 246 0.62 -3.70 2.90
N LEU A 247 1.37 -4.74 2.55
CA LEU A 247 0.92 -5.86 1.71
C LEU A 247 1.09 -7.17 2.49
N ILE A 248 0.05 -8.00 2.55
CA ILE A 248 0.11 -9.36 3.10
C ILE A 248 0.05 -10.41 1.98
N GLY A 249 1.00 -11.35 1.99
CA GLY A 249 1.03 -12.46 1.04
C GLY A 249 2.37 -13.17 0.93
N ALA A 250 2.51 -14.02 -0.09
CA ALA A 250 3.73 -14.80 -0.30
C ALA A 250 4.96 -13.90 -0.47
N LEU A 251 6.01 -14.18 0.30
CA LEU A 251 7.28 -13.47 0.25
C LEU A 251 8.05 -13.79 -1.04
N ARG A 252 9.09 -12.99 -1.33
CA ARG A 252 9.93 -13.14 -2.54
C ARG A 252 11.39 -13.06 -2.13
N TYR A 253 12.19 -13.98 -2.64
CA TYR A 253 13.62 -14.03 -2.40
C TYR A 253 14.35 -14.15 -3.74
N PRO A 254 15.23 -13.19 -4.09
CA PRO A 254 15.54 -11.96 -3.35
C PRO A 254 14.34 -10.99 -3.26
N PRO A 255 14.38 -9.99 -2.35
CA PRO A 255 13.36 -8.95 -2.29
C PRO A 255 13.17 -8.27 -3.66
N PRO A 256 11.94 -7.90 -4.02
CA PRO A 256 11.62 -7.44 -5.37
C PRO A 256 12.20 -6.05 -5.70
N ALA A 257 12.59 -5.27 -4.67
CA ALA A 257 13.18 -3.95 -4.80
C ALA A 257 13.94 -3.57 -3.51
N ASP A 258 14.93 -2.69 -3.62
CA ASP A 258 15.76 -2.24 -2.51
C ASP A 258 15.01 -1.35 -1.51
N ASP A 259 13.87 -0.79 -1.88
CA ASP A 259 13.03 0.06 -1.04
C ASP A 259 11.96 -0.73 -0.27
N ILE A 260 12.03 -2.08 -0.30
CA ILE A 260 11.05 -2.97 0.32
C ILE A 260 11.67 -3.76 1.48
N THR A 261 10.86 -3.97 2.52
CA THR A 261 11.14 -4.85 3.65
C THR A 261 10.08 -5.93 3.74
N GLN A 262 10.48 -7.16 4.08
CA GLN A 262 9.60 -8.32 4.19
C GLN A 262 9.79 -9.01 5.52
N THR A 263 8.69 -9.28 6.23
CA THR A 263 8.69 -9.93 7.55
C THR A 263 7.86 -11.20 7.45
N LEU A 264 8.45 -12.34 7.79
CA LEU A 264 7.76 -13.64 7.85
C LEU A 264 6.64 -13.60 8.91
N LEU A 265 5.47 -14.12 8.54
CA LEU A 265 4.37 -14.41 9.46
C LEU A 265 4.28 -15.91 9.74
N PHE A 266 4.14 -16.72 8.68
CA PHE A 266 3.97 -18.17 8.78
C PHE A 266 4.37 -18.86 7.47
N ARG A 267 4.37 -20.19 7.48
CA ARG A 267 4.56 -21.01 6.27
C ARG A 267 3.23 -21.61 5.85
N ASP A 268 2.84 -21.34 4.61
CA ASP A 268 1.65 -21.90 4.00
C ASP A 268 2.01 -23.11 3.13
N ALA A 269 1.07 -24.02 2.96
CA ALA A 269 1.19 -25.23 2.15
C ALA A 269 0.09 -25.26 1.08
N LEU A 270 0.44 -25.70 -0.13
CA LEU A 270 -0.55 -26.08 -1.14
C LEU A 270 -1.21 -27.42 -0.80
N ALA A 271 -2.45 -27.57 -1.24
CA ALA A 271 -3.22 -28.81 -1.20
C ALA A 271 -3.90 -29.04 -2.53
N ILE A 272 -4.02 -30.31 -2.91
CA ILE A 272 -4.96 -30.71 -3.97
C ILE A 272 -6.34 -30.78 -3.37
N VAL A 273 -7.31 -30.16 -4.03
CA VAL A 273 -8.66 -30.00 -3.50
C VAL A 273 -9.71 -30.41 -4.51
N ALA A 274 -10.83 -30.89 -3.99
CA ALA A 274 -12.01 -31.22 -4.78
C ALA A 274 -13.28 -30.98 -3.93
N HIS A 275 -14.44 -31.21 -4.52
CA HIS A 275 -15.69 -31.27 -3.75
C HIS A 275 -15.72 -32.53 -2.86
N PRO A 276 -16.35 -32.53 -1.68
CA PRO A 276 -16.41 -33.71 -0.80
C PRO A 276 -17.05 -34.97 -1.42
N ASN A 277 -17.90 -34.82 -2.44
CA ASN A 277 -18.48 -35.95 -3.18
C ASN A 277 -17.59 -36.46 -4.33
N HIS A 278 -16.40 -35.89 -4.52
CA HIS A 278 -15.50 -36.27 -5.61
C HIS A 278 -15.07 -37.75 -5.46
N PRO A 279 -14.91 -38.53 -6.55
CA PRO A 279 -14.54 -39.95 -6.47
C PRO A 279 -13.24 -40.27 -5.72
N LEU A 280 -12.32 -39.30 -5.66
CA LEU A 280 -11.05 -39.39 -4.93
C LEU A 280 -11.15 -38.93 -3.46
N ALA A 281 -12.24 -38.28 -3.05
CA ALA A 281 -12.41 -37.84 -1.67
C ALA A 281 -12.48 -39.05 -0.72
N GLY A 282 -11.83 -38.94 0.44
CA GLY A 282 -11.77 -40.01 1.44
C GLY A 282 -10.87 -41.20 1.10
N ARG A 283 -10.23 -41.22 -0.08
CA ARG A 283 -9.19 -42.20 -0.40
C ARG A 283 -7.85 -41.76 0.16
N SER A 284 -7.04 -42.73 0.61
CA SER A 284 -5.70 -42.52 1.13
C SER A 284 -4.61 -42.95 0.15
N ASN A 285 -3.37 -42.47 0.35
CA ASN A 285 -2.20 -42.83 -0.47
C ASN A 285 -2.38 -42.51 -1.96
N LEU A 286 -3.10 -41.43 -2.27
CA LEU A 286 -3.27 -41.01 -3.65
C LEU A 286 -1.98 -40.41 -4.18
N ARG A 287 -1.72 -40.62 -5.46
CA ARG A 287 -0.66 -39.95 -6.18
C ARG A 287 -1.20 -38.75 -6.93
N LEU A 288 -0.35 -37.75 -7.15
CA LEU A 288 -0.74 -36.58 -7.93
C LEU A 288 -1.15 -36.96 -9.36
N GLU A 289 -0.55 -38.01 -9.95
CA GLU A 289 -0.92 -38.50 -11.28
C GLU A 289 -2.34 -39.07 -11.36
N ASP A 290 -2.91 -39.56 -10.25
CA ASP A 290 -4.29 -40.08 -10.22
C ASP A 290 -5.32 -38.99 -10.55
N THR A 291 -4.96 -37.73 -10.33
CA THR A 291 -5.79 -36.56 -10.62
C THR A 291 -5.90 -36.24 -12.10
N LEU A 292 -5.01 -36.80 -12.94
CA LEU A 292 -4.97 -36.50 -14.38
C LEU A 292 -6.16 -37.07 -15.14
N ALA A 293 -6.88 -38.03 -14.54
CA ALA A 293 -8.12 -38.58 -15.09
C ALA A 293 -9.31 -37.60 -15.01
N TYR A 294 -9.16 -36.49 -14.28
CA TYR A 294 -10.25 -35.55 -13.99
C TYR A 294 -9.95 -34.15 -14.56
N PRO A 295 -10.99 -33.37 -14.91
CA PRO A 295 -10.83 -32.00 -15.37
C PRO A 295 -10.29 -31.08 -14.27
N TRP A 296 -9.23 -30.33 -14.59
CA TRP A 296 -8.58 -29.40 -13.68
C TRP A 296 -9.09 -27.97 -13.83
N ILE A 297 -9.26 -27.31 -12.68
CA ILE A 297 -9.37 -25.86 -12.54
C ILE A 297 -8.03 -25.37 -11.99
N ALA A 298 -7.19 -24.78 -12.84
CA ALA A 298 -5.84 -24.36 -12.47
C ALA A 298 -5.78 -22.86 -12.11
N PRO A 299 -4.96 -22.46 -11.13
CA PRO A 299 -4.50 -21.08 -11.02
C PRO A 299 -3.73 -20.65 -12.28
N PRO A 300 -3.67 -19.34 -12.60
CA PRO A 300 -2.79 -18.85 -13.68
C PRO A 300 -1.34 -19.25 -13.45
N ARG A 301 -0.62 -19.63 -14.52
CA ARG A 301 0.75 -20.16 -14.45
C ARG A 301 1.73 -19.18 -13.79
N GLU A 302 1.47 -17.88 -13.90
CA GLU A 302 2.29 -16.81 -13.33
C GLU A 302 2.17 -16.70 -11.80
N THR A 303 1.21 -17.42 -11.20
CA THR A 303 1.06 -17.51 -9.75
C THR A 303 1.91 -18.65 -9.18
N PRO A 304 2.34 -18.58 -7.91
CA PRO A 304 3.14 -19.65 -7.30
C PRO A 304 2.48 -21.04 -7.35
N ALA A 305 1.17 -21.12 -7.10
CA ALA A 305 0.42 -22.39 -7.14
C ALA A 305 0.25 -22.91 -8.58
N GLY A 306 0.01 -22.01 -9.54
CA GLY A 306 -0.06 -22.36 -10.96
C GLY A 306 1.28 -22.84 -11.49
N GLN A 307 2.36 -22.12 -11.21
CA GLN A 307 3.71 -22.55 -11.61
C GLN A 307 4.03 -23.94 -11.06
N TYR A 308 3.81 -24.16 -9.76
CA TYR A 308 4.00 -25.47 -9.14
C TYR A 308 3.23 -26.57 -9.88
N LEU A 309 1.93 -26.38 -10.12
CA LEU A 309 1.10 -27.35 -10.83
C LEU A 309 1.62 -27.67 -12.24
N PHE A 310 1.88 -26.62 -13.03
CA PHE A 310 2.25 -26.76 -14.43
C PHE A 310 3.62 -27.41 -14.60
N ASP A 311 4.53 -27.18 -13.66
CA ASP A 311 5.87 -27.74 -13.67
C ASP A 311 5.84 -29.19 -13.15
N THR A 312 5.20 -29.46 -12.00
CA THR A 312 5.13 -30.80 -11.38
C THR A 312 4.36 -31.80 -12.24
N LEU A 313 3.21 -31.41 -12.81
CA LEU A 313 2.44 -32.29 -13.71
C LEU A 313 2.88 -32.19 -15.18
N ARG A 314 3.90 -31.36 -15.48
CA ARG A 314 4.40 -31.10 -16.84
C ARG A 314 3.28 -30.80 -17.83
N ILE A 315 2.26 -30.05 -17.39
CA ILE A 315 1.01 -29.82 -18.13
C ILE A 315 1.29 -29.27 -19.53
N HIS A 316 2.31 -28.42 -19.66
CA HIS A 316 2.71 -27.77 -20.91
C HIS A 316 3.34 -28.72 -21.94
N GLU A 317 3.71 -29.93 -21.54
CA GLU A 317 4.32 -30.94 -22.41
C GLU A 317 3.34 -32.05 -22.83
N ARG A 318 2.09 -32.01 -22.35
CA ARG A 318 1.10 -33.05 -22.61
C ARG A 318 0.32 -32.73 -23.88
N ASP A 319 0.14 -33.73 -24.75
CA ASP A 319 -0.66 -33.62 -25.97
C ASP A 319 -2.12 -33.22 -25.67
N GLN A 320 -2.67 -33.74 -24.56
CA GLN A 320 -3.98 -33.38 -24.05
C GLN A 320 -3.86 -32.88 -22.62
N THR A 321 -4.14 -31.59 -22.42
CA THR A 321 -4.14 -30.99 -21.09
C THR A 321 -5.40 -31.35 -20.31
N PRO A 322 -5.28 -31.79 -19.04
CA PRO A 322 -6.43 -31.95 -18.16
C PRO A 322 -6.95 -30.59 -17.66
N VAL A 323 -6.18 -29.50 -17.80
CA VAL A 323 -6.61 -28.16 -17.38
C VAL A 323 -7.70 -27.66 -18.32
N ARG A 324 -8.93 -27.57 -17.81
CA ARG A 324 -10.12 -27.11 -18.55
C ARG A 324 -10.50 -25.68 -18.23
N VAL A 325 -10.09 -25.18 -17.07
CA VAL A 325 -10.39 -23.82 -16.59
C VAL A 325 -9.13 -23.23 -15.97
N VAL A 326 -8.86 -21.96 -16.24
CA VAL A 326 -7.79 -21.19 -15.57
C VAL A 326 -8.41 -20.01 -14.83
N SER A 327 -8.27 -19.97 -13.50
CA SER A 327 -8.85 -18.91 -12.67
C SER A 327 -8.16 -18.80 -11.31
N SER A 328 -8.02 -17.58 -10.80
CA SER A 328 -7.58 -17.29 -9.41
C SER A 328 -8.76 -16.96 -8.49
N SER A 329 -10.00 -17.00 -8.99
CA SER A 329 -11.21 -16.65 -8.25
C SER A 329 -11.69 -17.82 -7.41
N MET A 330 -11.67 -17.65 -6.08
CA MET A 330 -12.19 -18.65 -5.14
C MET A 330 -13.70 -18.86 -5.32
N VAL A 331 -14.46 -17.82 -5.65
CA VAL A 331 -15.90 -17.95 -5.91
C VAL A 331 -16.16 -18.83 -7.13
N THR A 332 -15.38 -18.63 -8.20
CA THR A 332 -15.46 -19.46 -9.41
C THR A 332 -15.04 -20.90 -9.13
N LEU A 333 -13.95 -21.09 -8.37
CA LEU A 333 -13.49 -22.42 -7.99
C LEU A 333 -14.59 -23.19 -7.25
N ARG A 334 -15.16 -22.62 -6.17
CA ARG A 334 -16.25 -23.23 -5.41
C ARG A 334 -17.46 -23.57 -6.28
N GLY A 335 -17.86 -22.62 -7.11
CA GLY A 335 -19.02 -22.79 -7.99
C GLY A 335 -18.85 -23.91 -9.02
N ILE A 336 -17.63 -24.18 -9.50
CA ILE A 336 -17.38 -25.26 -10.47
C ILE A 336 -17.15 -26.59 -9.74
N LEU A 337 -16.38 -26.62 -8.64
CA LEU A 337 -16.17 -27.83 -7.85
C LEU A 337 -17.52 -28.45 -7.43
N SER A 338 -18.52 -27.64 -7.10
CA SER A 338 -19.85 -28.15 -6.71
C SER A 338 -20.67 -28.76 -7.85
N GLN A 339 -20.23 -28.70 -9.11
CA GLN A 339 -20.99 -29.17 -10.28
C GLN A 339 -20.53 -30.52 -10.81
N GLY A 340 -19.41 -31.04 -10.33
CA GLY A 340 -18.89 -32.32 -10.81
C GLY A 340 -17.49 -32.64 -10.32
N ASP A 341 -16.87 -33.61 -11.00
CA ASP A 341 -15.63 -34.22 -10.57
C ASP A 341 -14.41 -33.40 -11.02
N TYR A 342 -14.33 -32.17 -10.51
CA TYR A 342 -13.24 -31.25 -10.81
C TYR A 342 -12.20 -31.27 -9.69
N ILE A 343 -10.94 -31.01 -10.08
CA ILE A 343 -9.79 -30.93 -9.16
C ILE A 343 -9.12 -29.56 -9.29
N SER A 344 -8.57 -29.06 -8.20
CA SER A 344 -7.74 -27.85 -8.19
C SER A 344 -6.58 -27.98 -7.20
N ILE A 345 -5.73 -26.95 -7.19
CA ILE A 345 -4.64 -26.78 -6.23
C ILE A 345 -4.72 -25.38 -5.64
N VAL A 346 -4.70 -25.31 -4.31
CA VAL A 346 -4.88 -24.06 -3.57
C VAL A 346 -4.10 -24.10 -2.26
N SER A 347 -3.87 -22.94 -1.66
CA SER A 347 -3.39 -22.82 -0.28
C SER A 347 -4.35 -23.49 0.72
N ARG A 348 -3.79 -24.22 1.69
CA ARG A 348 -4.51 -24.79 2.85
C ARG A 348 -5.22 -23.70 3.64
N HIS A 349 -4.55 -22.58 3.91
CA HIS A 349 -5.17 -21.45 4.59
C HIS A 349 -6.37 -20.89 3.83
N GLN A 350 -6.24 -20.81 2.50
CA GLN A 350 -7.28 -20.23 1.65
C GLN A 350 -8.56 -21.06 1.61
N ILE A 351 -8.49 -22.38 1.85
CA ILE A 351 -9.66 -23.27 1.88
C ILE A 351 -10.19 -23.56 3.29
N SER A 352 -9.49 -23.16 4.36
CA SER A 352 -9.85 -23.50 5.76
C SER A 352 -11.32 -23.28 6.11
N VAL A 353 -11.90 -22.14 5.69
CA VAL A 353 -13.32 -21.84 5.91
C VAL A 353 -14.21 -22.75 5.07
N ASP A 354 -13.92 -22.91 3.78
CA ASP A 354 -14.73 -23.75 2.88
C ASP A 354 -14.67 -25.24 3.28
N GLU A 355 -13.54 -25.69 3.83
CA GLU A 355 -13.35 -27.04 4.38
C GLU A 355 -14.19 -27.24 5.65
N SER A 356 -14.16 -26.28 6.59
CA SER A 356 -15.01 -26.35 7.78
C SER A 356 -16.52 -26.33 7.47
N LEU A 357 -16.91 -25.75 6.33
CA LEU A 357 -18.29 -25.71 5.85
C LEU A 357 -18.66 -26.92 4.97
N GLY A 358 -17.74 -27.86 4.73
CA GLY A 358 -17.99 -29.03 3.88
C GLY A 358 -18.23 -28.69 2.41
N MET A 359 -17.67 -27.59 1.91
CA MET A 359 -17.80 -27.15 0.51
C MET A 359 -16.64 -27.62 -0.36
N ILE A 360 -15.45 -27.76 0.24
CA ILE A 360 -14.22 -28.22 -0.39
C ILE A 360 -13.56 -29.21 0.57
N THR A 361 -12.93 -30.26 0.05
CA THR A 361 -12.05 -31.14 0.84
C THR A 361 -10.67 -31.17 0.20
N ALA A 362 -9.63 -31.21 1.03
CA ALA A 362 -8.32 -31.62 0.55
C ALA A 362 -8.30 -33.13 0.27
N LEU A 363 -7.59 -33.51 -0.79
CA LEU A 363 -7.30 -34.91 -1.11
C LEU A 363 -5.99 -35.33 -0.42
N ASP A 364 -5.91 -36.59 0.02
CA ASP A 364 -4.71 -37.17 0.64
C ASP A 364 -3.62 -37.46 -0.41
N ILE A 365 -3.02 -36.39 -0.93
CA ILE A 365 -1.95 -36.40 -1.92
C ILE A 365 -0.72 -35.68 -1.35
N PRO A 366 0.40 -36.38 -1.11
CA PRO A 366 1.62 -35.74 -0.66
C PRO A 366 2.22 -34.87 -1.77
N LEU A 367 2.63 -33.66 -1.42
CA LEU A 367 3.28 -32.71 -2.33
C LEU A 367 4.70 -32.42 -1.82
N GLU A 368 5.68 -32.34 -2.70
CA GLU A 368 7.06 -31.95 -2.35
C GLU A 368 7.28 -30.46 -2.64
N GLY A 369 8.07 -29.75 -1.82
CA GLY A 369 8.47 -28.36 -2.10
C GLY A 369 7.31 -27.34 -2.22
N HIS A 370 6.15 -27.69 -1.70
CA HIS A 370 4.89 -26.97 -1.89
C HIS A 370 4.67 -25.84 -0.86
N TYR A 371 5.64 -25.61 0.03
CA TYR A 371 5.56 -24.59 1.06
C TYR A 371 5.95 -23.21 0.55
N ARG A 372 5.36 -22.17 1.15
CA ARG A 372 5.66 -20.77 0.89
C ARG A 372 5.71 -19.98 2.19
N ASP A 373 6.76 -19.20 2.33
CA ASP A 373 6.83 -18.17 3.36
C ASP A 373 5.82 -17.07 3.04
N ILE A 374 4.87 -16.86 3.96
CA ILE A 374 3.87 -15.82 3.88
C ILE A 374 4.23 -14.75 4.90
N GLY A 375 4.07 -13.49 4.51
CA GLY A 375 4.42 -12.41 5.40
C GLY A 375 3.86 -11.05 5.04
N LEU A 376 4.33 -10.06 5.78
CA LEU A 376 4.06 -8.65 5.53
C LEU A 376 5.17 -8.05 4.69
N THR A 377 4.80 -7.19 3.75
CA THR A 377 5.69 -6.44 2.88
C THR A 377 5.38 -4.95 3.04
N THR A 378 6.40 -4.15 3.35
CA THR A 378 6.28 -2.71 3.60
C THR A 378 7.38 -1.95 2.87
N ARG A 379 7.22 -0.62 2.72
CA ARG A 379 8.34 0.23 2.31
C ARG A 379 9.36 0.31 3.45
N ARG A 380 10.65 0.26 3.13
CA ARG A 380 11.75 0.32 4.12
C ARG A 380 11.72 1.58 4.97
N ASP A 381 11.29 2.70 4.40
CA ASP A 381 11.22 4.01 5.04
C ASP A 381 9.86 4.32 5.65
N TRP A 382 8.88 3.42 5.54
CA TRP A 382 7.57 3.62 6.13
C TRP A 382 7.60 3.37 7.64
N ARG A 383 7.05 4.33 8.38
CA ARG A 383 6.76 4.20 9.81
C ARG A 383 5.25 4.07 10.02
N PRO A 384 4.75 2.95 10.58
CA PRO A 384 3.33 2.87 10.93
C PRO A 384 3.00 3.92 12.00
N THR A 385 1.79 4.47 11.95
CA THR A 385 1.20 5.12 13.13
C THR A 385 0.99 4.06 14.21
N GLU A 386 0.78 4.47 15.45
CA GLU A 386 0.57 3.50 16.54
C GLU A 386 -0.70 2.66 16.33
N THR A 387 -1.74 3.25 15.74
CA THR A 387 -2.99 2.56 15.36
C THR A 387 -2.76 1.58 14.20
N GLN A 388 -1.88 1.91 13.25
CA GLN A 388 -1.47 1.00 12.20
C GLN A 388 -0.61 -0.16 12.74
N ALA A 389 0.26 0.11 13.72
CA ALA A 389 1.06 -0.92 14.38
C ALA A 389 0.17 -1.92 15.13
N GLN A 390 -0.87 -1.45 15.82
CA GLN A 390 -1.85 -2.32 16.46
C GLN A 390 -2.55 -3.26 15.46
N PHE A 391 -2.91 -2.76 14.26
CA PHE A 391 -3.49 -3.60 13.23
C PHE A 391 -2.50 -4.64 12.68
N ILE A 392 -1.22 -4.28 12.55
CA ILE A 392 -0.15 -5.22 12.20
C ILE A 392 -0.04 -6.32 13.27
N ASP A 393 -0.11 -5.97 14.56
CA ASP A 393 -0.08 -6.95 15.65
C ASP A 393 -1.26 -7.94 15.57
N TYR A 394 -2.47 -7.46 15.23
CA TYR A 394 -3.59 -8.36 14.98
C TYR A 394 -3.34 -9.29 13.78
N LEU A 395 -2.75 -8.80 12.69
CA LEU A 395 -2.37 -9.65 11.55
C LEU A 395 -1.37 -10.75 11.98
N HIS A 396 -0.39 -10.40 12.82
CA HIS A 396 0.54 -11.38 13.40
C HIS A 396 -0.21 -12.41 14.25
N ASN A 397 -1.04 -11.97 15.19
CA ASN A 397 -1.73 -12.85 16.13
C ASN A 397 -2.68 -13.84 15.44
N PHE A 398 -3.35 -13.43 14.37
CA PHE A 398 -4.27 -14.31 13.63
C PHE A 398 -3.61 -15.10 12.48
N SER A 399 -2.29 -14.99 12.31
CA SER A 399 -1.56 -15.70 11.24
C SER A 399 -1.19 -17.14 11.56
N HIS A 400 -1.37 -17.57 12.81
CA HIS A 400 -1.18 -18.96 13.24
C HIS A 400 -2.48 -19.76 13.07
N LEU A 401 -2.40 -20.96 12.49
CA LEU A 401 -3.51 -21.92 12.55
C LEU A 401 -3.58 -22.54 13.95
N PRO A 402 -4.76 -22.99 14.41
CA PRO A 402 -4.88 -23.74 15.65
C PRO A 402 -4.00 -25.01 15.70
N GLU A 403 -3.66 -25.57 14.53
CA GLU A 403 -2.81 -26.76 14.40
C GLU A 403 -1.31 -26.49 14.55
N ASP A 404 -0.88 -25.21 14.55
CA ASP A 404 0.51 -24.81 14.78
C ASP A 404 0.86 -24.66 16.28
N GLU A 405 -0.12 -24.81 17.19
CA GLU A 405 0.18 -24.96 18.62
C GLU A 405 0.79 -26.36 18.84
N PRO A 406 2.02 -26.48 19.39
CA PRO A 406 2.47 -27.78 19.87
C PRO A 406 1.43 -28.29 20.86
N ALA A 407 1.04 -29.56 20.74
CA ALA A 407 0.15 -30.22 21.68
C ALA A 407 0.57 -29.81 23.09
N ARG A 408 -0.31 -29.10 23.80
CA ARG A 408 -0.09 -28.80 25.21
C ARG A 408 -0.17 -30.13 25.94
N ASP A 409 1.00 -30.70 26.23
CA ASP A 409 1.16 -31.84 27.14
C ASP A 409 0.67 -31.50 28.55
#